data_AF-A0A521VEK6-F1
#
_entry.id   AF-A0A521VEK6-F1
#
_cell.length_a   1.000
_cell.length_b   1.000
_cell.length_c   1.000
_cell.angle_alpha   90.00
_cell.angle_beta   90.00
_cell.angle_gamma   90.00
#
_symmetry.space_group_name_H-M   'P 1'
#
loop_
_entity.id
_entity.type
_entity.pdbx_description
1 polymer ?
#
loop_
_entity_poly.entity_id
_entity_poly.type
_entity_poly.pdbx_seq_one_letter_code
_entity_poly.pdbx_strand_id
1 'polypeptide(L)'
;DGKEWKVYGYPKLDKVVQEGKQPGIYEDRMSLMIDDGKVAGFAKQGCWLTCHEGERDMPGVASKEDAQKAIKKNDIRKFLPESRSNPSDWRTAKSPEEIAKIKAAGGFVDLIQWRAARSNPVGGVDDGYVLEFRNFDSGKNHFASNLDAEKKIPKFMFDAAKFGAKAVSAEQIRKKDNFLIRGVNAVAFDANAGWKEGDLLPRYVLGQAEGSAADNKGTGTWKDGAWTVVIARPLGLTNGDDKPLKDGGVYQVGFAAHDDNITTRGHYVSFVKTLGLGAKADIQAVKLP
;
A
#
# COMPACT_ATOMS: atom_id res chain seq x y z
N ASP A 1 28.86 7.63 -6.84
CA ASP A 1 30.09 6.87 -7.15
C ASP A 1 30.09 5.46 -6.54
N GLY A 2 28.92 4.93 -6.12
CA GLY A 2 28.81 3.60 -5.53
C GLY A 2 29.18 3.49 -4.04
N LYS A 3 29.74 4.54 -3.43
CA LYS A 3 30.17 4.52 -2.02
C LYS A 3 29.04 4.73 -1.02
N GLU A 4 28.03 5.50 -1.41
CA GLU A 4 26.87 5.80 -0.56
C GLU A 4 25.59 5.79 -1.39
N TRP A 5 24.53 5.21 -0.83
CA TRP A 5 23.21 5.15 -1.45
C TRP A 5 22.19 5.90 -0.59
N LYS A 6 21.65 6.99 -1.17
CA LYS A 6 20.63 7.83 -0.53
C LYS A 6 19.30 7.69 -1.26
N VAL A 7 18.22 7.97 -0.54
CA VAL A 7 16.90 8.10 -1.14
C VAL A 7 16.90 9.36 -2.02
N TYR A 8 16.43 9.21 -3.25
CA TYR A 8 16.22 10.30 -4.19
C TYR A 8 14.72 10.42 -4.48
N GLY A 9 14.18 11.61 -4.24
CA GLY A 9 12.75 11.88 -4.35
C GLY A 9 11.91 11.36 -3.19
N TYR A 10 10.86 12.12 -2.87
CA TYR A 10 10.00 11.89 -1.70
C TYR A 10 8.53 12.20 -2.07
N PRO A 11 7.55 11.78 -1.26
CA PRO A 11 6.18 12.23 -1.45
C PRO A 11 6.07 13.75 -1.42
N LYS A 12 5.14 14.31 -2.19
CA LYS A 12 5.03 15.77 -2.39
C LYS A 12 4.87 16.57 -1.10
N LEU A 13 4.22 16.01 -0.07
CA LEU A 13 4.01 16.69 1.22
C LEU A 13 5.21 16.62 2.16
N ASP A 14 6.26 15.88 1.82
CA ASP A 14 7.47 15.80 2.64
C ASP A 14 8.19 17.16 2.65
N LYS A 15 8.71 17.56 3.81
CA LYS A 15 9.32 18.88 4.02
C LYS A 15 10.46 19.14 3.04
N VAL A 16 11.26 18.12 2.74
CA VAL A 16 12.39 18.24 1.79
C VAL A 16 11.93 18.54 0.36
N VAL A 17 10.71 18.13 -0.02
CA VAL A 17 10.11 18.46 -1.34
C VAL A 17 9.51 19.86 -1.32
N GLN A 18 8.82 20.21 -0.24
CA GLN A 18 8.24 21.56 -0.06
C GLN A 18 9.32 22.65 -0.06
N GLU A 19 10.51 22.35 0.45
CA GLU A 19 11.68 23.24 0.42
C GLU A 19 12.43 23.24 -0.93
N GLY A 20 12.00 22.46 -1.92
CA GLY A 20 12.63 22.37 -3.24
C GLY A 20 13.97 21.62 -3.26
N LYS A 21 14.34 20.94 -2.17
CA LYS A 21 15.63 20.22 -2.04
C LYS A 21 15.61 18.83 -2.69
N GLN A 22 14.43 18.25 -2.86
CA GLN A 22 14.22 16.96 -3.51
C GLN A 22 12.97 17.01 -4.39
N PRO A 23 12.90 16.21 -5.48
CA PRO A 23 11.71 16.15 -6.31
C PRO A 23 10.56 15.38 -5.64
N GLY A 24 9.33 15.72 -6.01
CA GLY A 24 8.16 14.90 -5.74
C GLY A 24 8.21 13.63 -6.59
N ILE A 25 8.40 12.48 -5.93
CA ILE A 25 8.40 11.15 -6.57
C ILE A 25 7.64 10.20 -5.66
N TYR A 26 6.41 9.88 -6.09
CA TYR A 26 5.62 8.83 -5.48
C TYR A 26 4.65 8.25 -6.51
N GLU A 27 4.23 7.02 -6.29
CA GLU A 27 3.31 6.33 -7.18
C GLU A 27 1.87 6.85 -7.03
N ASP A 28 1.11 6.77 -8.11
CA ASP A 28 -0.34 6.84 -8.05
C ASP A 28 -0.91 5.54 -7.45
N ARG A 29 -2.06 5.64 -6.79
CA ARG A 29 -2.70 4.51 -6.11
C ARG A 29 -4.20 4.63 -6.09
N MET A 30 -4.87 3.53 -6.42
CA MET A 30 -6.29 3.34 -6.17
C MET A 30 -6.47 2.37 -5.00
N SER A 31 -7.33 2.71 -4.05
CA SER A 31 -7.61 1.85 -2.89
C SER A 31 -9.11 1.62 -2.74
N LEU A 32 -9.45 0.41 -2.29
CA LEU A 32 -10.80 -0.02 -1.95
C LEU A 32 -10.77 -0.54 -0.52
N MET A 33 -11.62 0.01 0.33
CA MET A 33 -11.94 -0.57 1.64
C MET A 33 -13.28 -1.28 1.59
N ILE A 34 -13.36 -2.47 2.18
CA ILE A 34 -14.58 -3.28 2.21
C ILE A 34 -14.91 -3.69 3.65
N ASP A 35 -16.17 -3.55 4.02
CA ASP A 35 -16.73 -4.10 5.25
C ASP A 35 -18.01 -4.89 4.96
N ASP A 36 -18.21 -5.98 5.71
CA ASP A 36 -19.38 -6.86 5.65
C ASP A 36 -20.48 -6.44 6.65
N GLY A 37 -20.43 -5.20 7.14
CA GLY A 37 -21.38 -4.63 8.11
C GLY A 37 -21.02 -4.92 9.57
N LYS A 38 -19.86 -5.55 9.83
CA LYS A 38 -19.44 -5.92 11.20
C LYS A 38 -18.61 -4.85 11.88
N VAL A 39 -18.09 -3.86 11.15
CA VAL A 39 -17.33 -2.77 11.74
C VAL A 39 -18.25 -1.60 12.10
N ALA A 40 -18.44 -1.41 13.40
CA ALA A 40 -19.29 -0.36 13.94
C ALA A 40 -18.87 1.03 13.38
N GLY A 41 -19.84 1.74 12.82
CA GLY A 41 -19.66 3.08 12.28
C GLY A 41 -19.06 3.16 10.88
N PHE A 42 -18.53 2.07 10.31
CA PHE A 42 -17.91 2.11 8.97
C PHE A 42 -18.91 2.54 7.90
N ALA A 43 -20.16 2.06 7.96
CA ALA A 43 -21.21 2.46 7.02
C ALA A 43 -21.46 3.98 6.95
N LYS A 44 -21.16 4.72 8.03
CA LYS A 44 -21.38 6.17 8.14
C LYS A 44 -20.10 6.98 7.88
N GLN A 45 -18.95 6.44 8.29
CA GLN A 45 -17.69 7.18 8.34
C GLN A 45 -16.66 6.71 7.31
N GLY A 46 -16.80 5.52 6.74
CA GLY A 46 -15.86 4.96 5.77
C GLY A 46 -14.42 4.99 6.26
N CYS A 47 -13.50 5.38 5.37
CA CYS A 47 -12.08 5.42 5.69
C CYS A 47 -11.72 6.44 6.79
N TRP A 48 -12.55 7.47 7.06
CA TRP A 48 -12.29 8.42 8.15
C TRP A 48 -12.33 7.76 9.52
N LEU A 49 -13.10 6.68 9.69
CA LEU A 49 -13.12 5.88 10.92
C LEU A 49 -11.72 5.39 11.33
N THR A 50 -10.84 5.26 10.34
CA THR A 50 -9.49 4.74 10.52
C THR A 50 -8.43 5.83 10.66
N CYS A 51 -8.82 7.11 10.71
CA CYS A 51 -7.90 8.25 10.77
C CYS A 51 -7.94 8.91 12.14
N HIS A 52 -6.81 8.93 12.83
CA HIS A 52 -6.70 9.47 14.19
C HIS A 52 -5.56 10.48 14.33
N GLU A 53 -5.58 11.23 15.42
CA GLU A 53 -4.43 12.03 15.84
C GLU A 53 -3.24 11.09 16.16
N GLY A 54 -2.02 11.56 15.90
CA GLY A 54 -0.79 10.80 16.14
C GLY A 54 -0.36 9.89 15.01
N GLU A 55 -1.22 9.63 14.02
CA GLU A 55 -0.82 8.94 12.79
C GLU A 55 0.26 9.70 12.01
N ARG A 56 1.09 8.97 11.26
CA ARG A 56 2.04 9.62 10.36
C ARG A 56 1.31 10.58 9.41
N ASP A 57 1.87 11.77 9.25
CA ASP A 57 1.34 12.85 8.42
C ASP A 57 -0.03 13.41 8.86
N MET A 58 -0.44 13.17 10.11
CA MET A 58 -1.63 13.74 10.77
C MET A 58 -1.24 14.71 11.89
N PRO A 59 -2.15 15.55 12.42
CA PRO A 59 -1.86 16.35 13.61
C PRO A 59 -1.36 15.49 14.78
N GLY A 60 -0.46 16.06 15.59
CA GLY A 60 0.06 15.40 16.77
C GLY A 60 0.91 14.15 16.51
N VAL A 61 1.54 14.02 15.31
CA VAL A 61 2.35 12.86 14.89
C VAL A 61 3.16 12.29 16.05
N ALA A 62 2.95 11.02 16.36
CA ALA A 62 3.68 10.35 17.44
C ALA A 62 5.17 10.26 17.11
N SER A 63 6.01 10.46 18.13
CA SER A 63 7.44 10.15 18.02
C SER A 63 7.64 8.64 17.80
N LYS A 64 8.77 8.28 17.19
CA LYS A 64 9.13 6.87 17.01
C LYS A 64 9.28 6.18 18.38
N GLU A 65 9.87 6.88 19.34
CA GLU A 65 10.11 6.42 20.70
C GLU A 65 8.79 6.08 21.40
N ASP A 66 7.79 6.96 21.31
CA ASP A 66 6.47 6.73 21.90
C ASP A 66 5.74 5.57 21.21
N ALA A 67 5.79 5.52 19.87
CA ALA A 67 5.18 4.43 19.09
C ALA A 67 5.79 3.06 19.44
N GLN A 68 7.11 3.00 19.61
CA GLN A 68 7.82 1.79 20.01
C GLN A 68 7.50 1.39 21.45
N LYS A 69 7.38 2.38 22.35
CA LYS A 69 7.02 2.13 23.75
C LYS A 69 5.61 1.54 23.85
N ALA A 70 4.63 2.15 23.21
CA ALA A 70 3.21 1.80 23.38
C ALA A 70 2.74 0.65 22.49
N ILE A 71 3.12 0.59 21.21
CA ILE A 71 2.58 -0.40 20.27
C ILE A 71 3.65 -1.22 19.51
N LYS A 72 4.93 -1.06 19.86
CA LYS A 72 6.07 -1.78 19.23
C LYS A 72 6.17 -1.56 17.71
N LYS A 73 5.71 -0.39 17.23
CA LYS A 73 5.86 0.05 15.84
C LYS A 73 6.75 1.29 15.76
N ASN A 74 7.28 1.58 14.58
CA ASN A 74 8.11 2.77 14.36
C ASN A 74 7.29 4.03 14.08
N ASP A 75 5.99 3.87 13.81
CA ASP A 75 5.04 4.92 13.45
C ASP A 75 3.62 4.46 13.82
N ILE A 76 2.69 5.41 13.87
CA ILE A 76 1.26 5.11 13.96
C ILE A 76 0.66 5.20 12.56
N ARG A 77 -0.23 4.26 12.25
CA ARG A 77 -0.96 4.15 10.99
C ARG A 77 -2.41 3.90 11.31
N LYS A 78 -3.26 3.95 10.27
CA LYS A 78 -4.67 3.58 10.33
C LYS A 78 -4.95 2.42 11.28
N PHE A 79 -5.93 2.62 12.16
CA PHE A 79 -6.46 1.61 13.06
C PHE A 79 -7.96 1.85 13.30
N LEU A 80 -8.69 0.81 13.67
CA LEU A 80 -10.11 0.87 14.03
C LEU A 80 -10.26 1.18 15.53
N PRO A 81 -11.23 2.02 15.92
CA PRO A 81 -11.52 2.35 17.32
C PRO A 81 -11.66 1.13 18.24
N GLU A 82 -12.30 0.07 17.75
CA GLU A 82 -12.53 -1.20 18.46
C GLU A 82 -11.22 -1.85 18.96
N SER A 83 -10.09 -1.55 18.33
CA SER A 83 -8.76 -2.08 18.70
C SER A 83 -8.10 -1.34 19.87
N ARG A 84 -8.79 -0.39 20.49
CA ARG A 84 -8.32 0.42 21.63
C ARG A 84 -9.25 0.28 22.83
N SER A 85 -8.71 0.37 24.05
CA SER A 85 -9.54 0.49 25.25
C SER A 85 -10.07 1.92 25.43
N ASN A 86 -9.32 2.93 24.95
CA ASN A 86 -9.84 4.27 24.66
C ASN A 86 -9.80 4.51 23.13
N PRO A 87 -10.96 4.52 22.45
CA PRO A 87 -11.07 4.76 21.00
C PRO A 87 -10.28 5.93 20.43
N SER A 88 -10.04 6.98 21.23
CA SER A 88 -9.36 8.21 20.78
C SER A 88 -7.87 8.27 21.12
N ASP A 89 -7.34 7.28 21.85
CA ASP A 89 -5.92 7.26 22.23
C ASP A 89 -5.22 6.02 21.65
N TRP A 90 -4.39 6.27 20.63
CA TRP A 90 -3.64 5.23 19.93
C TRP A 90 -2.73 4.41 20.86
N ARG A 91 -2.34 4.96 22.02
CA ARG A 91 -1.48 4.28 23.01
C ARG A 91 -2.18 3.12 23.71
N THR A 92 -3.51 3.11 23.71
CA THR A 92 -4.33 2.15 24.45
C THR A 92 -4.66 0.90 23.63
N ALA A 93 -3.71 0.41 22.83
CA ALA A 93 -3.88 -0.82 22.06
C ALA A 93 -4.29 -1.99 22.95
N LYS A 94 -5.37 -2.67 22.57
CA LYS A 94 -5.82 -3.92 23.22
C LYS A 94 -4.75 -5.02 23.07
N SER A 95 -4.83 -6.03 23.91
CA SER A 95 -3.86 -7.13 23.89
C SER A 95 -3.95 -7.93 22.57
N PRO A 96 -2.87 -8.63 22.15
CA PRO A 96 -2.91 -9.49 20.97
C PRO A 96 -4.07 -10.51 20.98
N GLU A 97 -4.41 -11.05 22.15
CA GLU A 97 -5.51 -12.01 22.33
C GLU A 97 -6.87 -11.36 22.10
N GLU A 98 -7.08 -10.13 22.58
CA GLU A 98 -8.29 -9.35 22.32
C GLU A 98 -8.40 -8.97 20.84
N ILE A 99 -7.30 -8.54 20.22
CA ILE A 99 -7.24 -8.24 18.78
C ILE A 99 -7.57 -9.48 17.96
N ALA A 100 -7.03 -10.65 18.30
CA ALA A 100 -7.35 -11.90 17.63
C ALA A 100 -8.84 -12.25 17.73
N LYS A 101 -9.48 -12.02 18.88
CA LYS A 101 -10.93 -12.23 19.05
C LYS A 101 -11.75 -11.28 18.16
N ILE A 102 -11.38 -10.00 18.11
CA ILE A 102 -12.06 -9.00 17.25
C ILE A 102 -11.91 -9.42 15.78
N LYS A 103 -10.69 -9.82 15.36
CA LYS A 103 -10.43 -10.26 14.00
C LYS A 103 -11.25 -11.49 13.64
N ALA A 104 -11.28 -12.51 14.50
CA ALA A 104 -12.05 -13.73 14.30
C ALA A 104 -13.56 -13.48 14.22
N ALA A 105 -14.06 -12.44 14.91
CA ALA A 105 -15.45 -11.98 14.80
C ALA A 105 -15.71 -11.17 13.51
N GLY A 106 -14.69 -10.89 12.69
CA GLY A 106 -14.79 -10.09 11.47
C GLY A 106 -14.69 -8.58 11.68
N GLY A 107 -14.23 -8.12 12.84
CA GLY A 107 -14.17 -6.70 13.22
C GLY A 107 -13.03 -5.89 12.59
N PHE A 108 -12.62 -6.21 11.37
CA PHE A 108 -11.62 -5.49 10.57
C PHE A 108 -12.25 -4.95 9.28
N VAL A 109 -11.53 -4.15 8.49
CA VAL A 109 -11.93 -3.81 7.11
C VAL A 109 -10.83 -4.22 6.14
N ASP A 110 -11.20 -4.75 4.98
CA ASP A 110 -10.21 -4.98 3.91
C ASP A 110 -9.67 -3.63 3.43
N LEU A 111 -8.43 -3.64 2.94
CA LEU A 111 -7.74 -2.53 2.31
C LEU A 111 -6.96 -3.04 1.10
N ILE A 112 -7.67 -3.15 -0.01
CA ILE A 112 -7.15 -3.57 -1.30
C ILE A 112 -6.55 -2.37 -2.02
N GLN A 113 -5.35 -2.49 -2.57
CA GLN A 113 -4.68 -1.36 -3.22
C GLN A 113 -3.98 -1.72 -4.52
N TRP A 114 -4.47 -1.16 -5.62
CA TRP A 114 -3.71 -1.15 -6.86
C TRP A 114 -2.69 -0.01 -6.81
N ARG A 115 -1.43 -0.32 -7.14
CA ARG A 115 -0.30 0.61 -7.08
C ARG A 115 0.44 0.67 -8.40
N ALA A 116 0.55 1.88 -8.96
CA ALA A 116 1.12 2.08 -10.28
C ALA A 116 2.56 1.53 -10.42
N ALA A 117 3.39 1.71 -9.39
CA ALA A 117 4.79 1.28 -9.45
C ALA A 117 5.08 -0.03 -8.70
N ARG A 118 4.30 -0.36 -7.66
CA ARG A 118 4.60 -1.48 -6.76
C ARG A 118 3.84 -2.77 -7.02
N SER A 119 2.70 -2.72 -7.72
CA SER A 119 1.90 -3.93 -7.98
C SER A 119 1.53 -4.07 -9.45
N ASN A 120 1.22 -2.97 -10.14
CA ASN A 120 0.84 -2.98 -11.55
C ASN A 120 1.84 -3.69 -12.48
N PRO A 121 3.17 -3.46 -12.39
CA PRO A 121 4.13 -4.04 -13.33
C PRO A 121 4.24 -5.57 -13.26
N VAL A 122 3.70 -6.17 -12.20
CA VAL A 122 3.69 -7.63 -11.98
C VAL A 122 2.28 -8.22 -12.05
N GLY A 123 1.27 -7.44 -12.49
CA GLY A 123 -0.13 -7.84 -12.57
C GLY A 123 -0.82 -7.99 -11.20
N GLY A 124 -0.24 -7.40 -10.17
CA GLY A 124 -0.66 -7.55 -8.78
C GLY A 124 -1.51 -6.41 -8.25
N VAL A 125 -2.19 -6.68 -7.15
CA VAL A 125 -2.89 -5.72 -6.29
C VAL A 125 -2.51 -6.07 -4.87
N ASP A 126 -2.09 -5.08 -4.08
CA ASP A 126 -1.76 -5.30 -2.67
C ASP A 126 -3.02 -5.69 -1.90
N ASP A 127 -2.88 -6.71 -1.06
CA ASP A 127 -3.93 -7.18 -0.16
C ASP A 127 -3.55 -6.95 1.31
N GLY A 128 -4.54 -6.56 2.09
CA GLY A 128 -4.33 -6.11 3.45
C GLY A 128 -5.63 -5.75 4.15
N TYR A 129 -5.52 -5.46 5.43
CA TYR A 129 -6.66 -5.05 6.26
C TYR A 129 -6.28 -3.97 7.27
N VAL A 130 -7.29 -3.30 7.82
CA VAL A 130 -7.15 -2.39 8.96
C VAL A 130 -7.89 -2.94 10.16
N LEU A 131 -7.16 -3.10 11.27
CA LEU A 131 -7.68 -3.44 12.60
C LEU A 131 -6.92 -2.65 13.66
N GLU A 132 -5.96 -3.25 14.35
CA GLU A 132 -5.12 -2.59 15.34
C GLU A 132 -4.03 -1.71 14.70
N PHE A 133 -3.80 -1.96 13.41
CA PHE A 133 -2.85 -1.29 12.57
C PHE A 133 -3.29 -1.46 11.10
N ARG A 134 -2.56 -0.82 10.18
CA ARG A 134 -2.64 -1.13 8.75
C ARG A 134 -1.72 -2.30 8.46
N ASN A 135 -2.33 -3.45 8.21
CA ASN A 135 -1.66 -4.72 8.00
C ASN A 135 -1.67 -5.10 6.52
N PHE A 136 -0.69 -5.92 6.15
CA PHE A 136 -0.74 -6.71 4.93
C PHE A 136 -1.26 -8.09 5.29
N ASP A 137 -1.81 -8.77 4.30
CA ASP A 137 -2.24 -10.15 4.47
C ASP A 137 -1.05 -11.09 4.59
N SER A 138 -1.33 -12.27 5.12
CA SER A 138 -0.32 -13.30 5.31
C SER A 138 0.31 -13.74 3.99
N GLY A 139 1.61 -14.03 4.04
CA GLY A 139 2.39 -14.46 2.87
C GLY A 139 3.41 -13.42 2.41
N LYS A 140 3.75 -13.43 1.12
CA LYS A 140 4.72 -12.52 0.51
C LYS A 140 4.00 -11.50 -0.37
N ASN A 141 4.34 -10.23 -0.22
CA ASN A 141 3.78 -9.14 -1.04
C ASN A 141 4.48 -9.01 -2.40
N HIS A 142 3.86 -8.24 -3.31
CA HIS A 142 4.38 -7.94 -4.65
C HIS A 142 5.70 -7.16 -4.69
N PHE A 143 6.13 -6.60 -3.54
CA PHE A 143 7.35 -5.81 -3.45
C PHE A 143 8.07 -5.97 -2.11
N ALA A 144 9.38 -5.77 -2.15
CA ALA A 144 10.23 -5.72 -0.96
C ALA A 144 11.21 -4.54 -1.05
N SER A 145 11.72 -4.10 0.11
CA SER A 145 12.80 -3.10 0.14
C SER A 145 14.01 -3.62 -0.64
N ASN A 146 14.47 -2.83 -1.60
CA ASN A 146 15.71 -3.08 -2.32
C ASN A 146 16.95 -2.59 -1.53
N LEU A 147 16.78 -2.01 -0.34
CA LEU A 147 17.91 -1.61 0.52
C LEU A 147 18.25 -2.74 1.51
N ASP A 148 19.53 -3.10 1.58
CA ASP A 148 20.10 -3.87 2.68
C ASP A 148 20.21 -2.96 3.92
N ALA A 149 19.51 -3.34 5.00
CA ALA A 149 19.41 -2.50 6.18
C ALA A 149 20.70 -2.42 6.98
N GLU A 150 21.57 -3.42 6.90
CA GLU A 150 22.84 -3.48 7.61
C GLU A 150 23.94 -2.81 6.80
N LYS A 151 24.06 -3.21 5.53
CA LYS A 151 25.14 -2.75 4.64
C LYS A 151 24.86 -1.37 4.04
N LYS A 152 23.62 -0.89 4.08
CA LYS A 152 23.18 0.38 3.47
C LYS A 152 23.45 0.48 1.97
N ILE A 153 23.41 -0.66 1.27
CA ILE A 153 23.55 -0.75 -0.19
C ILE A 153 22.32 -1.41 -0.82
N PRO A 154 22.08 -1.25 -2.12
CA PRO A 154 21.05 -1.98 -2.82
C PRO A 154 21.29 -3.49 -2.78
N LYS A 155 20.21 -4.28 -2.77
CA LYS A 155 20.25 -5.73 -2.88
C LYS A 155 20.31 -6.17 -4.35
N PHE A 156 19.64 -5.42 -5.22
CA PHE A 156 19.51 -5.70 -6.64
C PHE A 156 19.79 -4.44 -7.47
N MET A 157 20.28 -4.67 -8.68
CA MET A 157 20.45 -3.68 -9.74
C MET A 157 19.80 -4.18 -11.03
N PHE A 158 19.68 -3.32 -12.04
CA PHE A 158 19.20 -3.75 -13.35
C PHE A 158 20.23 -4.63 -14.06
N ASP A 159 19.74 -5.70 -14.66
CA ASP A 159 20.47 -6.48 -15.66
C ASP A 159 20.63 -5.61 -16.92
N ALA A 160 21.86 -5.18 -17.20
CA ALA A 160 22.13 -4.28 -18.32
C ALA A 160 21.77 -4.91 -19.68
N ALA A 161 21.87 -6.23 -19.83
CA ALA A 161 21.52 -6.91 -21.08
C ALA A 161 20.01 -6.91 -21.33
N LYS A 162 19.19 -6.93 -20.27
CA LYS A 162 17.73 -6.97 -20.37
C LYS A 162 17.07 -5.61 -20.27
N PHE A 163 17.60 -4.71 -19.45
CA PHE A 163 17.07 -3.36 -19.25
C PHE A 163 17.74 -2.31 -20.16
N GLY A 164 18.88 -2.65 -20.77
CA GLY A 164 19.70 -1.75 -21.58
C GLY A 164 20.62 -0.83 -20.78
N ALA A 165 20.56 -0.88 -19.44
CA ALA A 165 21.43 -0.13 -18.54
C ALA A 165 21.46 -0.79 -17.14
N LYS A 166 22.46 -0.46 -16.34
CA LYS A 166 22.57 -0.92 -14.94
C LYS A 166 21.81 -0.05 -13.94
N ALA A 167 21.41 1.15 -14.35
CA ALA A 167 20.80 2.20 -13.54
C ALA A 167 19.94 3.11 -14.42
N VAL A 168 19.16 4.00 -13.78
CA VAL A 168 18.52 5.14 -14.44
C VAL A 168 19.08 6.46 -13.89
N SER A 169 18.95 7.55 -14.64
CA SER A 169 19.19 8.91 -14.14
C SER A 169 17.88 9.58 -13.70
N ALA A 170 17.98 10.69 -12.96
CA ALA A 170 16.83 11.49 -12.56
C ALA A 170 15.93 11.90 -13.74
N GLU A 171 16.54 12.28 -14.86
CA GLU A 171 15.84 12.71 -16.07
C GLU A 171 15.06 11.59 -16.76
N GLN A 172 15.40 10.34 -16.49
CA GLN A 172 14.77 9.17 -17.11
C GLN A 172 13.55 8.67 -16.34
N ILE A 173 13.37 9.07 -15.06
CA ILE A 173 12.36 8.49 -14.17
C ILE A 173 10.94 8.58 -14.73
N ARG A 174 10.60 9.68 -15.41
CA ARG A 174 9.27 9.91 -16.00
C ARG A 174 9.22 9.71 -17.51
N LYS A 175 10.32 9.28 -18.13
CA LYS A 175 10.44 9.12 -19.59
C LYS A 175 10.33 7.66 -20.04
N LYS A 176 10.51 6.72 -19.13
CA LYS A 176 10.36 5.29 -19.38
C LYS A 176 10.04 4.53 -18.11
N ASP A 177 9.49 3.33 -18.27
CA ASP A 177 9.35 2.39 -17.17
C ASP A 177 10.72 2.02 -16.60
N ASN A 178 10.78 1.98 -15.27
CA ASN A 178 12.01 1.76 -14.50
C ASN A 178 11.74 0.85 -13.30
N PHE A 179 10.90 -0.17 -13.51
CA PHE A 179 10.56 -1.15 -12.47
C PHE A 179 11.62 -2.24 -12.39
N LEU A 180 12.13 -2.51 -11.19
CA LEU A 180 13.10 -3.57 -10.93
C LEU A 180 12.36 -4.84 -10.49
N ILE A 181 12.34 -5.86 -11.34
CA ILE A 181 11.49 -7.05 -11.20
C ILE A 181 12.36 -8.32 -11.17
N ARG A 182 12.19 -9.12 -10.11
CA ARG A 182 12.89 -10.41 -9.94
C ARG A 182 12.56 -11.38 -11.07
N GLY A 183 13.57 -12.12 -11.54
CA GLY A 183 13.42 -13.07 -12.64
C GLY A 183 13.28 -12.43 -14.02
N VAL A 184 12.92 -11.14 -14.09
CA VAL A 184 12.78 -10.39 -15.35
C VAL A 184 14.05 -9.62 -15.63
N ASN A 185 14.32 -8.54 -14.89
CA ASN A 185 15.41 -7.60 -15.18
C ASN A 185 16.26 -7.24 -13.94
N ALA A 186 16.06 -7.92 -12.81
CA ALA A 186 16.84 -7.71 -11.59
C ALA A 186 17.95 -8.77 -11.43
N VAL A 187 19.16 -8.32 -11.17
CA VAL A 187 20.32 -9.16 -10.77
C VAL A 187 20.86 -8.69 -9.43
N ALA A 188 21.66 -9.52 -8.76
CA ALA A 188 22.31 -9.15 -7.50
C ALA A 188 23.13 -7.87 -7.69
N PHE A 189 23.11 -6.99 -6.68
CA PHE A 189 23.89 -5.77 -6.73
C PHE A 189 25.40 -6.06 -6.77
N ASP A 190 26.08 -5.51 -7.78
CA ASP A 190 27.54 -5.55 -7.92
C ASP A 190 28.13 -4.18 -7.58
N ALA A 191 28.88 -4.09 -6.48
CA ALA A 191 29.55 -2.86 -6.04
C ALA A 191 30.63 -2.39 -7.03
N ASN A 192 31.17 -3.29 -7.84
CA ASN A 192 32.25 -3.02 -8.80
C ASN A 192 31.73 -2.69 -10.20
N ALA A 193 30.41 -2.53 -10.38
CA ALA A 193 29.81 -2.27 -11.68
C ALA A 193 30.13 -0.87 -12.26
N GLY A 194 31.07 -0.09 -11.69
CA GLY A 194 31.49 1.22 -12.19
C GLY A 194 30.45 2.32 -11.97
N TRP A 195 29.90 2.42 -10.76
CA TRP A 195 28.87 3.39 -10.39
C TRP A 195 29.35 4.84 -10.45
N LYS A 196 28.50 5.74 -10.93
CA LYS A 196 28.74 7.19 -10.91
C LYS A 196 27.77 7.90 -9.98
N GLU A 197 28.05 9.15 -9.65
CA GLU A 197 27.06 9.99 -8.98
C GLU A 197 25.84 10.20 -9.88
N GLY A 198 24.64 10.19 -9.30
CA GLY A 198 23.37 10.30 -10.04
C GLY A 198 22.84 9.00 -10.63
N ASP A 199 23.54 7.86 -10.49
CA ASP A 199 22.97 6.55 -10.79
C ASP A 199 21.87 6.22 -9.76
N LEU A 200 20.66 5.90 -10.25
CA LEU A 200 19.50 5.57 -9.43
C LEU A 200 19.05 4.14 -9.68
N LEU A 201 18.65 3.48 -8.60
CA LEU A 201 18.00 2.18 -8.60
C LEU A 201 16.66 2.28 -7.89
N PRO A 202 15.64 1.50 -8.30
CA PRO A 202 14.36 1.49 -7.61
C PRO A 202 14.51 1.12 -6.13
N ARG A 203 13.82 1.88 -5.28
CA ARG A 203 13.76 1.63 -3.83
C ARG A 203 13.14 0.28 -3.48
N TYR A 204 12.24 -0.20 -4.35
CA TYR A 204 11.57 -1.47 -4.20
C TYR A 204 11.96 -2.40 -5.34
N VAL A 205 12.12 -3.67 -5.00
CA VAL A 205 12.21 -4.76 -5.97
C VAL A 205 10.89 -5.51 -5.98
N LEU A 206 10.37 -5.79 -7.17
CA LEU A 206 9.07 -6.40 -7.38
C LEU A 206 9.20 -7.92 -7.62
N GLY A 207 8.12 -8.64 -7.35
CA GLY A 207 7.99 -10.07 -7.58
C GLY A 207 6.54 -10.52 -7.48
N GLN A 208 6.29 -11.81 -7.70
CA GLN A 208 4.96 -12.39 -7.48
C GLN A 208 4.70 -12.50 -5.97
N ALA A 209 3.47 -12.19 -5.57
CA ALA A 209 3.00 -12.46 -4.23
C ALA A 209 2.77 -13.96 -3.98
N GLU A 210 2.69 -14.36 -2.72
CA GLU A 210 2.40 -15.72 -2.28
C GLU A 210 1.45 -15.68 -1.07
N GLY A 211 0.59 -16.69 -0.90
CA GLY A 211 -0.37 -16.76 0.21
C GLY A 211 -1.59 -15.85 0.03
N SER A 212 -2.22 -15.48 1.14
CA SER A 212 -3.39 -14.58 1.16
C SER A 212 -3.10 -13.23 0.47
N ALA A 213 -1.87 -12.71 0.66
CA ALA A 213 -1.39 -11.50 -0.04
C ALA A 213 -1.39 -11.57 -1.59
N ALA A 214 -1.63 -12.73 -2.19
CA ALA A 214 -1.68 -12.95 -3.63
C ALA A 214 -3.10 -13.11 -4.21
N ASP A 215 -4.14 -13.01 -3.38
CA ASP A 215 -5.52 -13.30 -3.80
C ASP A 215 -6.02 -12.32 -4.86
N ASN A 216 -5.64 -11.05 -4.74
CA ASN A 216 -6.02 -10.01 -5.68
C ASN A 216 -5.05 -9.88 -6.86
N LYS A 217 -5.63 -9.77 -8.06
CA LYS A 217 -4.92 -9.46 -9.30
C LYS A 217 -5.41 -8.15 -9.88
N GLY A 218 -4.60 -7.51 -10.70
CA GLY A 218 -5.08 -6.32 -11.38
C GLY A 218 -4.15 -5.80 -12.45
N THR A 219 -4.73 -4.95 -13.28
CA THR A 219 -4.03 -4.23 -14.34
C THR A 219 -4.45 -2.77 -14.31
N GLY A 220 -3.53 -1.91 -14.70
CA GLY A 220 -3.75 -0.49 -14.85
C GLY A 220 -3.09 -0.01 -16.12
N THR A 221 -3.83 0.73 -16.92
CA THR A 221 -3.34 1.36 -18.15
C THR A 221 -3.50 2.87 -18.05
N TRP A 222 -2.44 3.60 -18.39
CA TRP A 222 -2.46 5.06 -18.43
C TRP A 222 -2.66 5.53 -19.86
N LYS A 223 -3.71 6.31 -20.09
CA LYS A 223 -4.01 6.91 -21.40
C LYS A 223 -4.74 8.23 -21.21
N ASP A 224 -4.37 9.23 -22.00
CA ASP A 224 -5.03 10.55 -22.07
C ASP A 224 -5.23 11.23 -20.69
N GLY A 225 -4.22 11.09 -19.81
CA GLY A 225 -4.24 11.74 -18.49
C GLY A 225 -5.01 10.96 -17.40
N ALA A 226 -5.41 9.71 -17.67
CA ALA A 226 -6.17 8.91 -16.71
C ALA A 226 -5.67 7.47 -16.61
N TRP A 227 -5.76 6.91 -15.40
CA TRP A 227 -5.62 5.47 -15.15
C TRP A 227 -6.96 4.77 -15.39
N THR A 228 -6.96 3.71 -16.18
CA THR A 228 -8.02 2.69 -16.18
C THR A 228 -7.53 1.48 -15.43
N VAL A 229 -8.14 1.17 -14.28
CA VAL A 229 -7.73 0.09 -13.37
C VAL A 229 -8.80 -0.99 -13.33
N VAL A 230 -8.38 -2.24 -13.49
CA VAL A 230 -9.19 -3.44 -13.30
C VAL A 230 -8.59 -4.23 -12.15
N ILE A 231 -9.40 -4.51 -11.13
CA ILE A 231 -9.05 -5.38 -10.00
C ILE A 231 -9.95 -6.62 -10.06
N ALA A 232 -9.34 -7.79 -9.94
CA ALA A 232 -10.02 -9.08 -9.85
C ALA A 232 -9.74 -9.70 -8.49
N ARG A 233 -10.82 -10.00 -7.77
CA ARG A 233 -10.82 -10.64 -6.44
C ARG A 233 -11.76 -11.85 -6.44
N PRO A 234 -11.31 -13.04 -5.99
CA PRO A 234 -12.21 -14.16 -5.76
C PRO A 234 -13.26 -13.84 -4.68
N LEU A 235 -14.51 -14.27 -4.84
CA LEU A 235 -15.55 -13.98 -3.86
C LEU A 235 -15.39 -14.82 -2.57
N GLY A 236 -15.23 -16.13 -2.72
CA GLY A 236 -15.20 -17.09 -1.61
C GLY A 236 -13.86 -17.26 -0.91
N LEU A 237 -13.09 -16.18 -0.70
CA LEU A 237 -11.87 -16.25 0.11
C LEU A 237 -12.22 -16.63 1.55
N THR A 238 -11.40 -17.51 2.13
CA THR A 238 -11.60 -18.06 3.48
C THR A 238 -10.48 -17.71 4.44
N ASN A 239 -9.51 -16.90 4.01
CA ASN A 239 -8.42 -16.49 4.88
C ASN A 239 -8.96 -15.58 5.99
N GLY A 240 -8.39 -15.69 7.19
CA GLY A 240 -8.86 -14.91 8.35
C GLY A 240 -8.54 -13.42 8.26
N ASP A 241 -7.78 -12.99 7.25
CA ASP A 241 -7.44 -11.61 6.91
C ASP A 241 -8.31 -10.99 5.80
N ASP A 242 -9.29 -11.72 5.26
CA ASP A 242 -10.17 -11.29 4.17
C ASP A 242 -11.64 -11.11 4.58
N LYS A 243 -12.34 -10.14 3.99
CA LYS A 243 -13.81 -10.15 4.02
C LYS A 243 -14.37 -11.20 3.06
N PRO A 244 -15.19 -12.15 3.55
CA PRO A 244 -15.81 -13.16 2.69
C PRO A 244 -16.89 -12.51 1.82
N LEU A 245 -16.69 -12.50 0.50
CA LEU A 245 -17.69 -12.03 -0.44
C LEU A 245 -18.49 -13.19 -1.01
N LYS A 246 -19.77 -12.96 -1.33
CA LYS A 246 -20.61 -13.99 -1.93
C LYS A 246 -21.68 -13.38 -2.82
N ASP A 247 -22.15 -14.16 -3.77
CA ASP A 247 -23.34 -13.84 -4.56
C ASP A 247 -24.54 -13.62 -3.61
N GLY A 248 -25.36 -12.62 -3.92
CA GLY A 248 -26.43 -12.10 -3.07
C GLY A 248 -25.99 -11.18 -1.92
N GLY A 249 -24.68 -10.99 -1.71
CA GLY A 249 -24.16 -10.17 -0.62
C GLY A 249 -24.26 -8.65 -0.87
N VAL A 250 -24.40 -7.88 0.21
CA VAL A 250 -24.30 -6.41 0.21
C VAL A 250 -23.21 -5.99 1.18
N TYR A 251 -22.30 -5.13 0.73
CA TYR A 251 -21.09 -4.72 1.44
C TYR A 251 -20.96 -3.20 1.49
N GLN A 252 -20.35 -2.68 2.54
CA GLN A 252 -19.98 -1.27 2.61
C GLN A 252 -18.62 -1.08 1.93
N VAL A 253 -18.53 -0.14 1.00
CA VAL A 253 -17.29 0.16 0.26
C VAL A 253 -16.93 1.63 0.31
N GLY A 254 -15.63 1.89 0.43
CA GLY A 254 -15.04 3.22 0.31
C GLY A 254 -13.86 3.20 -0.66
N PHE A 255 -13.77 4.24 -1.51
CA PHE A 255 -12.72 4.36 -2.51
C PHE A 255 -11.77 5.50 -2.15
N ALA A 256 -10.51 5.34 -2.54
CA ALA A 256 -9.51 6.40 -2.43
C ALA A 256 -8.60 6.46 -3.67
N ALA A 257 -8.27 7.68 -4.09
CA ALA A 257 -7.35 7.95 -5.18
C ALA A 257 -6.20 8.83 -4.68
N HIS A 258 -4.97 8.36 -4.87
CA HIS A 258 -3.75 9.14 -4.68
C HIS A 258 -3.15 9.43 -6.04
N ASP A 259 -3.00 10.70 -6.35
CA ASP A 259 -2.31 11.21 -7.54
C ASP A 259 -1.22 12.21 -7.12
N ASP A 260 -0.53 12.79 -8.11
CA ASP A 260 0.37 13.93 -7.92
C ASP A 260 1.48 13.71 -6.86
N ASN A 261 2.04 12.49 -6.85
CA ASN A 261 3.11 12.08 -5.94
C ASN A 261 2.74 12.18 -4.45
N ILE A 262 1.45 12.11 -4.12
CA ILE A 262 0.96 12.18 -2.75
C ILE A 262 0.95 10.79 -2.09
N THR A 263 1.21 10.79 -0.78
CA THR A 263 0.92 9.66 0.10
C THR A 263 0.05 10.11 1.27
N THR A 264 -0.34 9.14 2.10
CA THR A 264 -0.97 9.37 3.42
C THR A 264 -2.15 10.32 3.43
N ARG A 265 -2.00 11.60 3.80
CA ARG A 265 -3.14 12.49 4.08
C ARG A 265 -3.74 13.16 2.84
N GLY A 266 -2.95 13.48 1.82
CA GLY A 266 -3.38 14.39 0.73
C GLY A 266 -4.18 13.74 -0.40
N HIS A 267 -5.02 12.75 -0.12
CA HIS A 267 -5.70 11.97 -1.14
C HIS A 267 -7.22 12.20 -1.16
N TYR A 268 -7.84 11.87 -2.28
CA TYR A 268 -9.29 11.93 -2.43
C TYR A 268 -9.94 10.66 -1.92
N VAL A 269 -11.08 10.81 -1.26
CA VAL A 269 -11.85 9.73 -0.68
C VAL A 269 -13.32 9.89 -1.03
N SER A 270 -14.01 8.78 -1.27
CA SER A 270 -15.45 8.78 -1.47
C SER A 270 -16.19 8.78 -0.13
N PHE A 271 -17.43 9.26 -0.13
CA PHE A 271 -18.40 8.77 0.87
C PHE A 271 -18.61 7.26 0.70
N VAL A 272 -19.08 6.62 1.77
CA VAL A 272 -19.37 5.18 1.74
C VAL A 272 -20.54 4.91 0.81
N LYS A 273 -20.41 3.82 0.05
CA LYS A 273 -21.47 3.27 -0.80
C LYS A 273 -21.72 1.82 -0.42
N THR A 274 -22.89 1.32 -0.79
CA THR A 274 -23.20 -0.11 -0.76
C THR A 274 -22.82 -0.76 -2.09
N LEU A 275 -22.14 -1.90 -2.05
CA LEU A 275 -21.85 -2.76 -3.19
C LEU A 275 -22.69 -4.03 -3.08
N GLY A 276 -23.58 -4.24 -4.05
CA GLY A 276 -24.42 -5.43 -4.14
C GLY A 276 -23.89 -6.39 -5.19
N LEU A 277 -23.60 -7.63 -4.79
CA LEU A 277 -23.23 -8.71 -5.69
C LEU A 277 -24.48 -9.50 -6.04
N GLY A 278 -25.15 -9.17 -7.15
CA GLY A 278 -26.47 -9.75 -7.46
C GLY A 278 -27.59 -9.32 -6.50
N ALA A 279 -27.38 -8.21 -5.78
CA ALA A 279 -28.33 -7.65 -4.82
C ALA A 279 -28.49 -6.13 -5.04
N LYS A 280 -29.62 -5.57 -4.60
CA LYS A 280 -29.90 -4.12 -4.70
C LYS A 280 -28.98 -3.33 -3.76
N ALA A 281 -28.27 -2.36 -4.32
CA ALA A 281 -27.33 -1.48 -3.63
C ALA A 281 -27.08 -0.20 -4.46
N ASP A 282 -26.28 0.72 -3.94
CA ASP A 282 -25.83 1.93 -4.66
C ASP A 282 -25.00 1.58 -5.89
N ILE A 283 -24.09 0.61 -5.75
CA ILE A 283 -23.28 0.02 -6.82
C ILE A 283 -23.74 -1.42 -6.99
N GLN A 284 -24.22 -1.75 -8.19
CA GLN A 284 -24.73 -3.09 -8.50
C GLN A 284 -23.74 -3.78 -9.44
N ALA A 285 -23.18 -4.90 -8.97
CA ALA A 285 -22.29 -5.70 -9.79
C ALA A 285 -23.10 -6.42 -10.88
N VAL A 286 -22.55 -6.43 -12.10
CA VAL A 286 -23.10 -7.12 -13.25
C VAL A 286 -22.30 -8.40 -13.48
N LYS A 287 -23.00 -9.53 -13.67
CA LYS A 287 -22.35 -10.78 -14.08
C LYS A 287 -21.86 -10.63 -15.51
N LEU A 288 -20.56 -10.86 -15.73
CA LEU A 288 -19.99 -10.92 -17.06
C LEU A 288 -20.37 -12.27 -17.70
N PRO A 289 -20.65 -12.30 -19.02
CA PRO A 289 -21.04 -13.52 -19.75
C PRO A 289 -19.91 -14.55 -19.86
#